data_AF-A0A841HJE9-F1
#
_entry.id   AF-A0A841HJE9-F1
#
_cell.length_a   1.000
_cell.length_b   1.000
_cell.length_c   1.000
_cell.angle_alpha   90.00
_cell.angle_beta   90.00
_cell.angle_gamma   90.00
#
_symmetry.space_group_name_H-M   'P 1'
#
loop_
_entity.id
_entity.type
_entity.pdbx_description
1 polymer ?
#
loop_
_entity_poly.entity_id
_entity_poly.type
_entity_poly.pdbx_seq_one_letter_code
_entity_poly.pdbx_strand_id
1 'polypeptide(L)'
;MRARSLRSYRFANQCEIGPFVVDHVCAEHALVVDLTRPATEAQARAKFLESLGYRIVIVSRRELYHRPDAVLLKLRRLLQGG
;
A
#
# COMPACT_ATOMS: atom_id res chain seq x y z
N MET A 1 14.91 15.39 3.33
CA MET A 1 15.10 14.68 2.05
C MET A 1 14.94 13.16 2.27
N ARG A 2 13.70 12.64 2.32
CA ARG A 2 13.42 11.20 2.56
C ARG A 2 12.68 10.49 1.41
N ALA A 3 12.30 11.22 0.36
CA ALA A 3 11.61 10.67 -0.82
C ALA A 3 12.44 9.64 -1.64
N ARG A 4 13.73 9.43 -1.30
CA ARG A 4 14.58 8.42 -1.93
C ARG A 4 14.50 7.04 -1.27
N SER A 5 13.92 6.91 -0.07
CA SER A 5 13.98 5.66 0.70
C SER A 5 13.20 4.50 0.08
N LEU A 6 12.22 4.79 -0.78
CA LEU A 6 11.44 3.78 -1.48
C LEU A 6 11.86 3.60 -2.95
N ARG A 7 12.87 4.35 -3.44
CA ARG A 7 13.26 4.32 -4.86
C ARG A 7 13.82 2.98 -5.34
N SER A 8 14.36 2.16 -4.42
CA SER A 8 14.83 0.81 -4.71
C SER A 8 13.69 -0.20 -4.89
N TYR A 9 12.47 0.16 -4.48
CA TYR A 9 11.29 -0.69 -4.58
C TYR A 9 10.42 -0.23 -5.75
N ARG A 10 10.04 -1.18 -6.61
CA ARG A 10 9.20 -0.88 -7.77
C ARG A 10 7.73 -0.86 -7.34
N PHE A 11 7.14 0.32 -7.36
CA PHE A 11 5.71 0.52 -7.16
C PHE A 11 5.01 0.76 -8.50
N ALA A 12 3.92 0.04 -8.73
CA ALA A 12 2.94 0.36 -9.76
C ALA A 12 1.76 1.11 -9.12
N ASN A 13 1.17 2.04 -9.86
CA ASN A 13 0.03 2.84 -9.42
C ASN A 13 -1.24 2.36 -10.12
N GLN A 14 -2.39 2.45 -9.45
CA GLN A 14 -3.72 2.16 -10.01
C GLN A 14 -3.76 0.83 -10.77
N CYS A 15 -3.35 -0.24 -10.10
CA CYS A 15 -3.24 -1.57 -10.70
C CYS A 15 -4.52 -2.38 -10.49
N GLU A 16 -4.97 -3.08 -11.53
CA GLU A 16 -6.05 -4.06 -11.42
C GLU A 16 -5.50 -5.37 -10.83
N ILE A 17 -6.11 -5.81 -9.73
CA ILE A 17 -5.84 -7.11 -9.10
C ILE A 17 -7.17 -7.78 -8.82
N GLY A 18 -7.51 -8.77 -9.64
CA GLY A 18 -8.84 -9.38 -9.63
C GLY A 18 -9.93 -8.34 -9.89
N PRO A 19 -11.00 -8.27 -9.06
CA PRO A 19 -12.10 -7.33 -9.28
C PRO A 19 -11.83 -5.92 -8.72
N PHE A 20 -10.61 -5.63 -8.23
CA PHE A 20 -10.30 -4.38 -7.56
C PHE A 20 -9.18 -3.60 -8.25
N VAL A 21 -9.29 -2.28 -8.23
CA VAL A 21 -8.19 -1.36 -8.56
C VAL A 21 -7.55 -0.87 -7.27
N VAL A 22 -6.25 -1.16 -7.09
CA VAL A 22 -5.47 -0.74 -5.92
C VAL A 22 -4.65 0.51 -6.22
N ASP A 23 -4.51 1.42 -5.25
CA ASP A 23 -3.84 2.71 -5.49
C ASP A 23 -2.35 2.55 -5.75
N HIS A 24 -1.65 1.74 -4.95
CA HIS A 24 -0.25 1.38 -5.20
C HIS A 24 0.04 -0.08 -4.84
N VAL A 25 0.93 -0.72 -5.59
CA VAL A 25 1.39 -2.09 -5.31
C VAL A 25 2.89 -2.23 -5.57
N CYS A 26 3.59 -2.90 -4.66
CA CYS A 26 4.94 -3.42 -4.86
C CYS A 26 4.85 -4.94 -4.99
N ALA A 27 4.74 -5.41 -6.23
CA ALA A 27 4.51 -6.83 -6.53
C ALA A 27 5.64 -7.74 -6.02
N GLU A 28 6.89 -7.28 -6.13
CA GLU A 28 8.08 -8.01 -5.66
C GLU A 28 8.05 -8.34 -4.17
N HIS A 29 7.31 -7.55 -3.37
CA HIS A 29 7.21 -7.73 -1.92
C HIS A 29 5.80 -8.09 -1.45
N ALA A 30 4.92 -8.42 -2.41
CA ALA A 30 3.49 -8.66 -2.19
C ALA A 30 2.86 -7.60 -1.26
N LEU A 31 3.12 -6.32 -1.51
CA LEU A 31 2.64 -5.22 -0.66
C LEU A 31 1.71 -4.31 -1.46
N VAL A 32 0.49 -4.12 -0.96
CA VAL A 32 -0.48 -3.15 -1.50
C VAL A 32 -0.63 -1.99 -0.52
N VAL A 33 -0.62 -0.77 -1.04
CA VAL A 33 -0.93 0.46 -0.28
C VAL A 33 -2.27 1.00 -0.78
N ASP A 34 -3.24 1.06 0.11
CA ASP A 34 -4.61 1.48 -0.19
C ASP A 34 -4.86 2.86 0.43
N LEU A 35 -5.07 3.87 -0.42
CA LEU A 35 -5.29 5.26 -0.02
C LEU A 35 -6.78 5.48 0.27
N THR A 36 -7.27 4.80 1.31
CA THR A 36 -8.62 4.86 1.89
C THR A 36 -9.74 5.20 0.91
N ARG A 37 -10.43 4.16 0.45
CA ARG A 37 -11.81 4.19 -0.08
C ARG A 37 -12.82 3.85 1.06
N PRO A 38 -14.16 3.93 0.86
CA PRO A 38 -15.15 3.65 1.91
C PRO A 38 -14.90 2.34 2.67
N ALA A 39 -15.19 2.32 3.98
CA ALA A 39 -14.75 1.26 4.91
C ALA A 39 -15.25 -0.15 4.55
N THR A 40 -16.46 -0.26 3.99
CA THR A 40 -17.08 -1.54 3.61
C THR A 40 -16.36 -2.19 2.41
N GLU A 41 -16.06 -1.42 1.37
CA GLU A 41 -15.30 -1.90 0.21
C GLU A 41 -13.84 -2.20 0.56
N ALA A 42 -13.26 -1.43 1.48
CA ALA A 42 -11.88 -1.63 1.92
C ALA A 42 -11.69 -2.99 2.60
N GLN A 43 -12.65 -3.47 3.39
CA GLN A 43 -12.56 -4.77 4.06
C GLN A 43 -12.69 -5.95 3.09
N ALA A 44 -13.64 -5.91 2.15
CA ALA A 44 -13.80 -6.96 1.16
C ALA A 44 -12.58 -7.05 0.24
N ARG A 45 -12.07 -5.90 -0.20
CA ARG A 45 -10.85 -5.80 -1.00
C ARG A 45 -9.62 -6.31 -0.25
N ALA A 46 -9.45 -5.91 1.01
CA ALA A 46 -8.33 -6.37 1.83
C ALA A 46 -8.34 -7.89 1.96
N LYS A 47 -9.47 -8.50 2.33
CA LYS A 47 -9.59 -9.97 2.47
C LYS A 47 -9.26 -10.71 1.17
N PHE A 48 -9.74 -10.22 0.03
CA PHE A 48 -9.44 -10.83 -1.26
C PHE A 48 -7.95 -10.76 -1.57
N LEU A 49 -7.33 -9.58 -1.43
CA LEU A 49 -5.92 -9.39 -1.73
C LEU A 49 -5.02 -10.17 -0.76
N GLU A 50 -5.38 -10.24 0.51
CA GLU A 50 -4.74 -11.11 1.51
C GLU A 50 -4.82 -12.59 1.13
N SER A 51 -5.96 -13.05 0.59
CA SER A 51 -6.08 -14.44 0.08
C SER A 51 -5.16 -14.73 -1.12
N LEU A 52 -4.75 -13.69 -1.85
CA LEU A 52 -3.76 -13.79 -2.93
C LEU A 52 -2.31 -13.67 -2.43
N GLY A 53 -2.10 -13.56 -1.11
CA GLY A 53 -0.78 -13.46 -0.49
C GLY A 53 -0.25 -12.03 -0.34
N TYR A 54 -1.06 -11.00 -0.64
CA TYR A 54 -0.65 -9.62 -0.44
C TYR A 54 -0.82 -9.18 1.01
N ARG A 55 0.15 -8.41 1.51
CA ARG A 55 0.02 -7.60 2.72
C ARG A 55 -0.62 -6.26 2.34
N ILE A 56 -1.65 -5.85 3.08
CA ILE A 56 -2.39 -4.62 2.82
C ILE A 56 -2.00 -3.55 3.85
N VAL A 57 -1.64 -2.36 3.36
CA VAL A 57 -1.42 -1.18 4.21
C VAL A 57 -2.44 -0.12 3.83
N ILE A 58 -3.42 0.06 4.71
CA ILE A 58 -4.37 1.16 4.58
C ILE A 58 -3.69 2.42 5.10
N VAL A 59 -3.65 3.45 4.27
CA VAL A 59 -3.11 4.78 4.61
C VAL A 59 -4.22 5.79 4.40
N SER A 60 -4.60 6.49 5.46
CA SER A 60 -5.58 7.57 5.31
C SER A 60 -4.99 8.73 4.51
N ARG A 61 -5.79 9.34 3.64
CA ARG A 61 -5.37 10.55 2.91
C ARG A 61 -4.88 11.63 3.87
N ARG A 62 -5.56 11.80 5.01
CA ARG A 62 -5.17 12.74 6.07
C ARG A 62 -3.76 12.47 6.60
N GLU A 63 -3.43 11.21 6.92
CA GLU A 63 -2.10 10.84 7.37
C GLU A 63 -1.04 11.06 6.29
N LEU A 64 -1.35 10.73 5.04
CA LEU A 64 -0.45 10.97 3.91
C LEU A 64 -0.14 12.47 3.73
N TYR A 65 -1.15 13.33 3.82
CA TYR A 65 -0.98 14.78 3.67
C TYR A 65 -0.26 15.42 4.85
N HIS A 66 -0.61 15.08 6.09
CA HIS A 66 -0.05 15.74 7.26
C HIS A 66 1.25 15.10 7.78
N ARG A 67 1.48 13.82 7.50
CA ARG A 67 2.62 13.06 8.03
C ARG A 67 3.25 12.13 6.98
N PRO A 68 3.63 12.63 5.78
CA PRO A 68 4.15 11.80 4.69
C PRO A 68 5.40 11.01 5.09
N ASP A 69 6.29 11.60 5.89
CA ASP A 69 7.49 10.91 6.38
C ASP A 69 7.18 9.71 7.30
N ALA A 70 6.10 9.79 8.08
CA ALA A 70 5.68 8.69 8.96
C ALA A 70 5.14 7.52 8.12
N VAL A 71 4.37 7.83 7.07
CA VAL A 71 3.89 6.84 6.09
C VAL A 71 5.07 6.17 5.39
N LEU A 72 6.03 6.94 4.88
CA LEU A 72 7.22 6.39 4.22
C LEU A 72 8.03 5.48 5.15
N LEU A 73 8.20 5.87 6.42
CA LEU A 73 8.90 5.04 7.40
C LEU A 73 8.17 3.73 7.68
N LYS A 74 6.84 3.78 7.82
CA LYS A 74 5.99 2.59 8.00
C LYS A 74 6.13 1.63 6.82
N LEU A 75 5.99 2.13 5.59
CA LEU A 75 6.13 1.33 4.37
C LEU A 75 7.54 0.72 4.26
N ARG A 76 8.58 1.50 4.55
CA ARG A 76 9.96 0.99 4.52
C ARG A 76 10.18 -0.18 5.49
N ARG A 77 9.66 -0.09 6.71
CA ARG A 77 9.77 -1.18 7.70
C ARG A 77 9.11 -2.48 7.21
N LEU A 78 7.95 -2.37 6.55
CA LEU A 78 7.24 -3.54 6.01
C LEU A 78 7.98 -4.19 4.84
N LEU A 79 8.64 -3.39 4.02
CA LEU A 79 9.46 -3.86 2.90
C LEU A 79 10.80 -4.46 3.34
N GLN A 80 11.35 -4.05 4.48
CA GLN A 80 12.61 -4.56 5.02
C GLN A 80 12.47 -5.82 5.88
N GLY A 81 11.27 -6.10 6.40
CA GLY A 81 10.98 -7.24 7.28
C GLY A 81 10.12 -8.33 6.63
N GLY A 82 10.12 -8.41 5.31
CA GLY A 82 9.47 -9.48 4.54
C GLY A 82 10.50 -10.40 3.90
#